data_AF-A0A6L7YEU3-F1
#
_entry.id   AF-A0A6L7YEU3-F1
#
_cell.length_a   1.000
_cell.length_b   1.000
_cell.length_c   1.000
_cell.angle_alpha   90.00
_cell.angle_beta   90.00
_cell.angle_gamma   90.00
#
_symmetry.space_group_name_H-M   'P 1'
#
loop_
_entity.id
_entity.type
_entity.pdbx_description
1 polymer ?
#
loop_
_entity_poly.entity_id
_entity_poly.type
_entity_poly.pdbx_seq_one_letter_code
_entity_poly.pdbx_strand_id
1 'polypeptide(L)'
;MRFLLPRPLRGFGPLHVLLPMVALLLALFGYAAIQTAAQNYRLAEERRAVEAEIHALRTRQAELEGLREYLLSDEYVEAMARSHFGLVYPGETEVVVNAPPSEESGRQPGERWWEVLFDR
;
A
#
# COMPACT_ATOMS: atom_id res chain seq x y z
N MET A 1 20.35 -55.70 63.31
CA MET A 1 19.37 -55.62 62.21
C MET A 1 18.39 -54.49 62.54
N ARG A 2 18.42 -53.35 61.82
CA ARG A 2 17.63 -52.15 62.16
C ARG A 2 16.88 -51.67 60.94
N PHE A 3 15.60 -52.03 60.85
CA PHE A 3 14.72 -51.63 59.75
C PHE A 3 14.50 -50.11 59.78
N LEU A 4 14.92 -49.43 58.71
CA LEU A 4 14.52 -48.07 58.42
C LEU A 4 13.13 -48.11 57.75
N LEU A 5 12.07 -47.81 58.50
CA LEU A 5 10.77 -47.57 57.88
C LEU A 5 10.83 -46.27 57.06
N PRO A 6 10.33 -46.26 55.81
CA PRO A 6 10.18 -45.02 55.06
C PRO A 6 9.15 -44.12 55.76
N ARG A 7 9.48 -42.83 55.89
CA ARG A 7 8.53 -41.84 56.42
C ARG A 7 7.35 -41.73 55.47
N PRO A 8 6.09 -41.85 55.93
CA PRO A 8 4.94 -41.57 55.07
C PRO A 8 4.98 -40.10 54.65
N LEU A 9 4.84 -39.84 53.35
CA LEU A 9 4.84 -38.48 52.81
C LEU A 9 3.64 -37.70 53.36
N ARG A 10 3.95 -36.70 54.17
CA ARG A 10 2.99 -35.97 54.99
C ARG A 10 2.29 -34.90 54.16
N GLY A 11 1.06 -35.18 53.75
CA GLY A 11 0.07 -34.15 53.40
C GLY A 11 -0.17 -33.87 51.91
N PHE A 12 -0.77 -34.81 51.17
CA PHE A 12 -1.48 -34.49 49.93
C PHE A 12 -2.91 -34.00 50.24
N GLY A 13 -3.02 -32.77 50.76
CA GLY A 13 -4.29 -32.05 50.78
C GLY A 13 -4.75 -31.62 49.37
N PRO A 14 -6.04 -31.35 49.14
CA PRO A 14 -6.59 -31.03 47.81
C PRO A 14 -5.90 -29.83 47.14
N LEU A 15 -5.39 -28.89 47.94
CA LEU A 15 -4.63 -27.73 47.49
C LEU A 15 -3.40 -28.10 46.63
N HIS A 16 -2.73 -29.22 46.90
CA HIS A 16 -1.56 -29.68 46.15
C HIS A 16 -1.90 -30.25 44.76
N VAL A 17 -3.15 -30.62 44.52
CA VAL A 17 -3.64 -31.05 43.18
C VAL A 17 -4.23 -29.87 42.42
N LEU A 18 -4.95 -28.97 43.12
CA LEU A 18 -5.53 -27.77 42.53
C LEU A 18 -4.48 -26.81 41.99
N LEU A 19 -3.38 -26.59 42.70
CA LEU A 19 -2.34 -25.63 42.29
C LEU A 19 -1.68 -25.96 40.92
N PRO A 20 -1.18 -27.18 40.65
CA PRO A 20 -0.66 -27.52 39.31
C PRO A 20 -1.77 -27.56 38.25
N MET A 21 -3.02 -27.92 38.60
CA MET A 21 -4.13 -27.90 37.65
C MET A 21 -4.47 -26.47 37.20
N VAL A 22 -4.52 -25.52 38.13
CA VAL A 22 -4.72 -24.09 37.81
C VAL A 22 -3.52 -23.54 37.03
N ALA A 23 -2.29 -23.89 37.40
CA ALA A 23 -1.10 -23.49 36.65
C ALA A 23 -1.11 -24.01 35.20
N LEU A 24 -1.53 -25.25 34.98
CA LEU A 24 -1.68 -25.83 33.63
C LEU A 24 -2.76 -25.12 32.81
N LEU A 25 -3.91 -24.81 33.42
CA LEU A 25 -4.99 -24.06 32.77
C LEU A 25 -4.55 -22.64 32.39
N LEU A 26 -3.83 -21.95 33.28
CA LEU A 26 -3.26 -20.62 33.00
C LEU A 26 -2.21 -20.68 31.88
N ALA A 27 -1.36 -21.71 31.86
CA ALA A 27 -0.38 -21.90 30.80
C ALA A 27 -1.04 -22.16 29.44
N LEU A 28 -2.07 -23.02 29.39
CA LEU A 28 -2.84 -23.30 28.18
C LEU A 28 -3.58 -22.06 27.66
N PHE A 29 -4.23 -21.31 28.56
CA PHE A 29 -4.92 -20.07 28.20
C PHE A 29 -3.95 -18.99 27.74
N GLY A 30 -2.80 -18.83 28.41
CA GLY A 30 -1.74 -17.92 28.00
C GLY A 30 -1.18 -18.25 26.61
N TYR A 31 -0.93 -19.53 26.33
CA TYR A 31 -0.48 -19.99 25.01
C TYR A 31 -1.51 -19.66 23.92
N ALA A 32 -2.79 -20.01 24.15
CA ALA A 32 -3.87 -19.70 23.21
C ALA A 32 -4.02 -18.19 22.99
N ALA A 33 -3.98 -17.38 24.05
CA ALA A 33 -4.06 -15.92 23.96
C ALA A 33 -2.91 -15.31 23.16
N ILE A 34 -1.67 -15.77 23.37
CA ILE A 34 -0.48 -15.32 22.60
C ILE A 34 -0.64 -15.70 21.12
N GLN A 35 -1.08 -16.93 20.83
CA GLN A 35 -1.26 -17.40 19.45
C GLN A 35 -2.36 -16.63 18.72
N THR A 36 -3.51 -16.40 19.36
CA THR A 36 -4.61 -15.59 18.80
C THR A 36 -4.19 -14.13 18.62
N ALA A 37 -3.48 -13.54 19.57
CA ALA A 37 -2.96 -12.18 19.44
C ALA A 37 -2.01 -12.08 18.22
N ALA A 38 -1.04 -12.99 18.08
CA ALA A 38 -0.11 -13.00 16.96
C ALA A 38 -0.81 -13.16 15.60
N GLN A 39 -1.84 -14.01 15.50
CA GLN A 39 -2.67 -14.14 14.29
C GLN A 39 -3.44 -12.85 13.98
N ASN A 40 -4.08 -12.24 14.98
CA ASN A 40 -4.82 -10.99 14.81
C ASN A 40 -3.92 -9.83 14.39
N TYR A 41 -2.70 -9.73 14.95
CA TYR A 41 -1.72 -8.71 14.54
C TYR A 41 -1.32 -8.89 13.06
N ARG A 42 -0.99 -10.11 12.64
CA ARG A 42 -0.64 -10.39 11.24
C ARG A 42 -1.79 -10.08 10.29
N LEU A 43 -3.00 -10.53 10.61
CA LEU A 43 -4.18 -10.28 9.77
C LEU A 43 -4.51 -8.77 9.69
N ALA A 44 -4.30 -8.02 10.77
CA ALA A 44 -4.46 -6.57 10.77
C ALA A 44 -3.39 -5.84 9.94
N GLU A 45 -2.16 -6.36 9.92
CA GLU A 45 -1.05 -5.84 9.09
C GLU A 45 -1.29 -6.14 7.59
N GLU A 46 -1.62 -7.39 7.25
CA GLU A 46 -2.01 -7.81 5.90
C GLU A 46 -3.22 -6.97 5.38
N ARG A 47 -4.24 -6.75 6.22
CA ARG A 47 -5.39 -5.90 5.90
C ARG A 47 -4.98 -4.44 5.60
N ARG A 48 -4.08 -3.86 6.40
CA ARG A 48 -3.58 -2.48 6.17
C ARG A 48 -2.77 -2.36 4.88
N ALA A 49 -1.94 -3.36 4.57
CA ALA A 49 -1.16 -3.38 3.34
C ALA A 49 -2.08 -3.39 2.10
N VAL A 50 -3.09 -4.27 2.10
CA VAL A 50 -4.09 -4.35 1.01
C VAL A 50 -4.94 -3.09 0.91
N GLU A 51 -5.35 -2.47 2.04
CA GLU A 51 -6.07 -1.19 2.02
C GLU A 51 -5.23 -0.04 1.44
N ALA A 52 -3.93 0.00 1.75
CA ALA A 52 -3.00 0.99 1.19
C ALA A 52 -2.79 0.78 -0.32
N GLU A 53 -2.67 -0.47 -0.78
CA GLU A 53 -2.58 -0.81 -2.20
C GLU A 53 -3.85 -0.41 -2.97
N ILE A 54 -5.04 -0.73 -2.44
CA ILE A 54 -6.32 -0.32 -3.02
C ILE A 54 -6.41 1.21 -3.11
N HIS A 55 -5.95 1.93 -2.08
CA HIS A 55 -5.94 3.39 -2.11
C HIS A 55 -5.01 3.92 -3.21
N ALA A 56 -3.77 3.42 -3.29
CA ALA A 56 -2.80 3.82 -4.31
C ALA A 56 -3.31 3.56 -5.74
N LEU A 57 -3.91 2.39 -5.97
CA LEU A 57 -4.51 2.02 -7.26
C LEU A 57 -5.68 2.93 -7.64
N ARG A 58 -6.56 3.28 -6.69
CA ARG A 58 -7.67 4.22 -6.92
C ARG A 58 -7.18 5.63 -7.25
N THR A 59 -6.16 6.11 -6.54
CA THR A 59 -5.54 7.41 -6.85
C THR A 59 -4.97 7.41 -8.27
N ARG A 60 -4.19 6.37 -8.65
CA ARG A 60 -3.64 6.28 -10.02
C ARG A 60 -4.72 6.11 -11.09
N GLN A 61 -5.82 5.42 -10.80
CA GLN A 61 -6.96 5.32 -11.71
C GLN A 61 -7.58 6.70 -11.96
N ALA A 62 -7.88 7.47 -10.91
CA ALA A 62 -8.48 8.80 -11.04
C ALA A 62 -7.59 9.78 -11.82
N GLU A 63 -6.27 9.72 -11.61
CA GLU A 63 -5.28 10.50 -12.38
C GLU A 63 -5.29 10.15 -13.88
N LEU A 64 -5.30 8.85 -14.22
CA LEU A 64 -5.31 8.39 -15.61
C LEU A 64 -6.66 8.66 -16.31
N GLU A 65 -7.76 8.66 -15.56
CA GLU A 65 -9.09 9.01 -16.09
C GLU A 65 -9.17 10.52 -16.40
N GLY A 66 -8.62 11.37 -15.51
CA GLY A 66 -8.49 12.81 -15.75
C GLY A 66 -7.58 13.15 -16.94
N LEU A 67 -6.47 12.44 -17.13
CA LEU A 67 -5.69 12.54 -18.38
C LEU A 67 -6.56 12.21 -19.59
N ARG A 68 -7.23 11.06 -19.54
CA ARG A 68 -7.96 10.54 -20.70
C ARG A 68 -9.02 11.54 -21.15
N GLU A 69 -9.68 12.21 -20.22
CA GLU A 69 -10.62 13.30 -20.50
C GLU A 69 -9.92 14.51 -21.14
N TYR A 70 -8.75 14.92 -20.63
CA TYR A 70 -7.93 15.99 -21.24
C TYR A 70 -7.46 15.67 -22.67
N LEU A 71 -6.95 14.46 -22.94
CA LEU A 71 -6.50 14.06 -24.29
C LEU A 71 -7.65 13.94 -25.31
N LEU A 72 -8.88 13.78 -24.82
CA LEU A 72 -10.09 13.75 -25.63
C LEU A 72 -10.77 15.13 -25.74
N SER A 73 -10.22 16.17 -25.10
CA SER A 73 -10.73 17.53 -25.21
C SER A 73 -10.41 18.13 -26.58
N ASP A 74 -11.35 18.95 -27.09
CA ASP A 74 -11.17 19.68 -28.34
C ASP A 74 -9.91 20.57 -28.28
N GLU A 75 -9.62 21.18 -27.13
CA GLU A 75 -8.42 21.99 -26.89
C GLU A 75 -7.12 21.21 -27.21
N TYR A 76 -6.98 19.99 -26.68
CA TYR A 76 -5.80 19.17 -26.93
C TYR A 76 -5.72 18.70 -28.39
N VAL A 77 -6.86 18.30 -28.98
CA VAL A 77 -6.94 17.87 -30.38
C VAL A 77 -6.58 19.02 -31.33
N GLU A 78 -7.10 20.21 -31.07
CA GLU A 78 -6.87 21.42 -31.86
C GLU A 78 -5.42 21.92 -31.72
N ALA A 79 -4.85 21.89 -30.50
CA ALA A 79 -3.44 22.20 -30.26
C ALA A 79 -2.52 21.25 -31.04
N MET A 80 -2.80 19.94 -31.02
CA MET A 80 -2.07 18.94 -31.82
C MET A 80 -2.25 19.15 -33.33
N ALA A 81 -3.47 19.47 -33.79
CA ALA A 81 -3.78 19.74 -35.19
C ALA A 81 -2.98 20.93 -35.75
N ARG A 82 -2.92 22.04 -35.01
CA ARG A 82 -2.11 23.22 -35.39
C ARG A 82 -0.62 22.92 -35.34
N SER A 83 -0.12 22.41 -34.22
CA SER A 83 1.33 22.28 -33.96
C SER A 83 2.04 21.20 -34.79
N HIS A 84 1.41 20.03 -34.99
CA HIS A 84 2.06 18.89 -35.66
C HIS A 84 1.64 18.71 -37.13
N PHE A 85 0.49 19.26 -37.53
CA PHE A 85 -0.07 19.04 -38.87
C PHE A 85 -0.30 20.35 -39.65
N GLY A 86 -0.05 21.52 -39.06
CA GLY A 86 -0.27 22.82 -39.71
C GLY A 86 -1.72 23.09 -40.08
N LEU A 87 -2.67 22.40 -39.45
CA LEU A 87 -4.09 22.50 -39.78
C LEU A 87 -4.69 23.77 -39.16
N VAL A 88 -5.29 24.60 -40.01
CA VAL A 88 -6.00 25.83 -39.63
C VAL A 88 -7.44 25.78 -40.15
N TYR A 89 -8.35 26.49 -39.50
CA TYR A 89 -9.75 26.55 -39.95
C TYR A 89 -9.90 27.39 -41.24
N PRO A 90 -10.93 27.12 -42.08
CA PRO A 90 -11.20 27.94 -43.25
C PRO A 90 -11.43 29.41 -42.89
N GLY A 91 -10.54 30.29 -43.34
CA GLY A 91 -10.57 31.73 -43.03
C GLY A 91 -9.56 32.19 -41.97
N GLU A 92 -8.87 31.27 -41.29
CA GLU A 92 -7.68 31.61 -40.49
C GLU A 92 -6.47 31.90 -41.40
N THR A 93 -5.54 32.72 -40.92
CA THR A 93 -4.26 33.01 -41.59
C THR A 93 -3.12 32.46 -40.74
N GLU A 94 -2.35 31.52 -41.27
CA GLU A 94 -1.15 31.00 -40.61
C GLU A 94 -0.06 32.09 -40.52
N VAL A 95 0.54 32.25 -39.33
CA VAL A 95 1.62 33.21 -39.09
C VAL A 95 2.85 32.46 -38.60
N VAL A 96 3.82 32.25 -39.49
CA VAL A 96 5.10 31.59 -39.16
C VAL A 96 6.07 32.60 -38.56
N VAL A 97 6.31 32.51 -37.25
CA VAL A 97 7.28 33.35 -36.54
C VAL A 97 8.69 32.76 -36.68
N ASN A 98 9.52 33.40 -37.50
CA ASN A 98 10.90 32.98 -37.73
C ASN A 98 11.84 33.64 -36.70
N ALA A 99 11.81 33.13 -35.46
CA ALA A 99 12.69 33.53 -34.37
C ALA A 99 14.00 32.68 -34.37
N PRO A 100 15.14 33.21 -33.87
CA PRO A 100 16.29 32.36 -33.58
C PRO A 100 15.89 31.28 -32.56
N PRO A 101 16.43 30.05 -32.67
CA PRO A 101 15.99 28.94 -31.84
C PRO A 101 16.23 29.25 -30.35
N SER A 102 15.14 29.33 -29.59
CA SER A 102 15.17 29.40 -28.13
C SER A 102 15.56 28.04 -27.57
N GLU A 103 16.58 28.02 -26.70
CA GLU A 103 16.93 26.84 -25.91
C GLU A 103 15.84 26.59 -24.85
N GLU A 104 14.74 25.94 -25.24
CA GLU A 104 13.73 25.47 -24.28
C GLU A 104 14.31 24.38 -23.40
N SER A 105 14.09 24.52 -22.10
CA SER A 105 14.89 23.89 -21.05
C SER A 105 14.50 22.44 -20.74
N GLY A 106 15.53 21.62 -20.49
CA GLY A 106 15.36 20.24 -20.04
C GLY A 106 14.64 20.17 -18.69
N ARG A 107 13.66 19.25 -18.59
CA ARG A 107 12.65 19.19 -17.53
C ARG A 107 13.00 18.14 -16.45
N GLN A 108 12.95 18.56 -15.18
CA GLN A 108 12.84 17.79 -13.92
C GLN A 108 12.36 18.78 -12.80
N PRO A 109 11.80 18.38 -11.64
CA PRO A 109 11.47 17.04 -11.15
C PRO A 109 10.05 16.85 -10.53
N GLY A 110 9.47 15.64 -10.67
CA GLY A 110 8.33 15.18 -9.83
C GLY A 110 7.09 14.73 -10.60
N GLU A 111 7.28 14.16 -11.78
CA GLU A 111 6.50 14.45 -12.99
C GLU A 111 5.73 13.19 -13.42
N ARG A 112 4.38 13.24 -13.58
CA ARG A 112 3.48 12.07 -13.37
C ARG A 112 2.49 11.49 -14.44
N TRP A 113 2.38 12.04 -15.67
CA TRP A 113 2.38 11.38 -17.02
C TRP A 113 2.42 12.36 -18.26
N TRP A 114 2.85 13.65 -18.30
CA TRP A 114 3.43 14.66 -17.37
C TRP A 114 4.67 14.25 -16.56
N GLU A 115 4.83 12.95 -16.36
CA GLU A 115 5.98 12.07 -16.42
C GLU A 115 6.32 12.12 -17.90
N VAL A 116 7.50 11.68 -18.25
CA VAL A 116 7.56 10.32 -18.75
C VAL A 116 6.95 10.08 -20.18
N LEU A 117 6.36 11.07 -20.88
CA LEU A 117 6.08 11.06 -22.35
C LEU A 117 7.40 11.28 -23.12
N PHE A 118 8.36 10.57 -22.54
CA PHE A 118 9.75 10.84 -22.26
C PHE A 118 10.30 9.68 -21.36
N ASP A 119 9.61 8.51 -21.26
CA ASP A 119 10.11 7.23 -20.66
C ASP A 119 11.00 6.53 -21.71
N ARG A 120 11.75 7.39 -22.39
CA ARG A 120 12.47 7.31 -23.66
C ARG A 120 13.34 8.55 -23.77
#